data_AF-A0A1Y1K7G6-F1
#
_entry.id   AF-A0A1Y1K7G6-F1
#
_cell.length_a   1.000
_cell.length_b   1.000
_cell.length_c   1.000
_cell.angle_alpha   90.00
_cell.angle_beta   90.00
_cell.angle_gamma   90.00
#
_symmetry.space_group_name_H-M   'P 1'
#
loop_
_entity.id
_entity.type
_entity.pdbx_description
1 polymer ?
#
loop_
_entity_poly.entity_id
_entity_poly.type
_entity_poly.pdbx_seq_one_letter_code
_entity_poly.pdbx_strand_id
1 'polypeptide(L)'
;MNSDWISFILLITNALACDETKCVTLSLCPALQRYVTNPTTNYTVRNVERLICEVDEDVRVCCDQMAIANFETESKPFYKNAKTCGSQDPTYEFPWMVSFMGFGASICSGALLNERYVLTSASCISHN
;
A
#
# COMPACT_ATOMS: atom_id res chain seq x y z
N MET A 1 14.24 33.54 -35.05
CA MET A 1 14.43 32.56 -33.96
C MET A 1 13.13 32.50 -33.20
N ASN A 2 12.30 31.50 -33.48
CA ASN A 2 10.93 31.43 -32.97
C ASN A 2 10.89 30.91 -31.53
N SER A 3 10.11 31.60 -30.69
CA SER A 3 9.73 31.21 -29.33
C SER A 3 9.08 29.82 -29.24
N ASP A 4 8.54 29.33 -30.36
CA ASP A 4 7.88 28.03 -30.45
C ASP A 4 8.86 26.87 -30.21
N TRP A 5 10.13 27.02 -30.60
CA TRP A 5 11.17 26.00 -30.37
C TRP A 5 11.64 25.96 -28.91
N ILE A 6 11.61 27.09 -28.19
CA ILE A 6 11.95 27.12 -26.76
C ILE A 6 10.84 26.44 -25.95
N SER A 7 9.56 26.65 -26.30
CA SER A 7 8.45 25.89 -25.71
C SER A 7 8.54 24.39 -26.00
N PHE A 8 8.97 23.99 -27.20
CA PHE A 8 9.15 22.57 -27.52
C PHE A 8 10.31 21.96 -26.73
N ILE A 9 11.42 22.67 -26.56
CA ILE A 9 12.55 22.22 -25.71
C ILE A 9 12.13 22.14 -24.23
N LEU A 10 11.38 23.11 -23.72
CA LEU A 10 10.85 23.09 -22.34
C LEU A 10 9.84 21.96 -22.10
N LEU A 11 9.05 21.58 -23.12
CA LEU A 11 8.13 20.44 -23.07
C LEU A 11 8.89 19.10 -23.11
N ILE A 12 10.04 19.02 -23.78
CA ILE A 12 10.86 17.80 -23.82
C ILE A 12 11.73 17.69 -22.55
N THR A 13 12.15 18.78 -21.92
CA THR A 13 12.89 18.73 -20.65
C THR A 13 12.01 18.38 -19.45
N ASN A 14 10.68 18.50 -19.55
CA ASN A 14 9.74 18.10 -18.51
C ASN A 14 9.24 16.65 -18.64
N ALA A 15 9.73 15.91 -19.64
CA ALA A 15 9.44 14.48 -19.77
C ALA A 15 10.58 13.68 -19.14
N LEU A 16 10.48 13.38 -17.83
CA LEU A 16 11.07 12.23 -17.09
C LEU A 16 11.36 12.51 -15.60
N ALA A 17 11.25 13.75 -15.13
CA ALA A 17 11.38 14.03 -13.71
C ALA A 17 10.01 13.90 -13.03
N CYS A 18 9.90 12.93 -12.14
CA CYS A 18 8.87 12.87 -11.12
C CYS A 18 8.67 14.24 -10.48
N ASP A 19 7.43 14.73 -10.48
CA ASP A 19 7.07 15.98 -9.84
C ASP A 19 7.38 15.87 -8.33
N GLU A 20 8.03 16.88 -7.73
CA GLU A 20 8.45 16.86 -6.32
C GLU A 20 7.28 16.57 -5.37
N THR A 21 6.05 16.88 -5.80
CA THR A 21 4.80 16.61 -5.07
C THR A 21 4.41 15.13 -4.99
N LYS A 22 5.03 14.25 -5.77
CA LYS A 22 4.73 12.80 -5.85
C LYS A 22 5.83 11.91 -5.24
N CYS A 23 6.79 12.54 -4.56
CA CYS A 23 7.85 11.87 -3.82
C CYS A 23 7.32 11.42 -2.45
N VAL A 24 7.02 10.13 -2.30
CA VAL A 24 6.39 9.57 -1.08
C VAL A 24 7.27 8.49 -0.44
N THR A 25 7.06 8.20 0.84
CA THR A 25 7.77 7.10 1.51
C THR A 25 7.33 5.74 0.96
N LEU A 26 8.19 4.72 1.08
CA LEU A 26 7.90 3.36 0.60
C LEU A 26 6.60 2.76 1.19
N SER A 27 6.23 3.14 2.42
CA SER A 27 4.97 2.71 3.07
C SER A 27 3.73 3.30 2.41
N LEU A 28 3.86 4.47 1.77
CA LEU A 28 2.77 5.16 1.07
C LEU A 28 2.62 4.70 -0.38
N CYS A 29 3.48 3.77 -0.85
CA CYS A 29 3.42 3.18 -2.18
C CYS A 29 3.37 1.63 -2.07
N PRO A 30 2.19 1.03 -1.76
CA PRO A 30 2.06 -0.42 -1.52
C PRO A 30 2.53 -1.30 -2.69
N ALA A 31 2.41 -0.78 -3.91
CA ALA A 31 2.89 -1.43 -5.11
C ALA A 31 4.41 -1.69 -5.09
N LEU A 32 5.18 -0.73 -4.57
CA LEU A 32 6.64 -0.84 -4.50
C LEU A 32 7.10 -1.57 -3.24
N GLN A 33 6.35 -1.45 -2.14
CA GLN A 33 6.63 -2.14 -0.87
C GLN A 33 6.76 -3.66 -1.05
N ARG A 34 5.97 -4.26 -1.95
CA ARG A 34 6.03 -5.69 -2.25
C ARG A 34 7.37 -6.12 -2.87
N TYR A 35 7.97 -5.30 -3.73
CA TYR A 35 9.24 -5.64 -4.40
C TYR A 35 10.43 -5.57 -3.45
N VAL A 36 10.37 -4.72 -2.43
CA VAL A 36 11.40 -4.61 -1.39
C VAL A 36 11.28 -5.73 -0.36
N THR A 37 10.04 -6.10 0.01
CA THR A 37 9.79 -7.15 1.03
C THR A 37 10.00 -8.57 0.53
N ASN A 38 9.84 -8.83 -0.77
CA ASN A 38 10.14 -10.13 -1.37
C ASN A 38 10.83 -9.95 -2.74
N PRO A 39 12.14 -9.61 -2.73
CA PRO A 39 12.89 -9.38 -3.96
C PRO A 39 13.11 -10.71 -4.68
N THR A 40 12.43 -10.90 -5.81
CA THR A 40 12.57 -12.12 -6.62
C THR A 40 13.89 -12.15 -7.39
N THR A 41 14.49 -10.98 -7.68
CA THR A 41 15.76 -10.83 -8.42
C THR A 41 16.46 -9.50 -8.12
N ASN A 42 17.78 -9.44 -8.27
CA ASN A 42 18.57 -8.18 -8.17
C ASN A 42 18.16 -7.10 -9.18
N TYR A 43 17.53 -7.49 -10.29
CA TYR A 43 17.00 -6.56 -11.28
C TYR A 43 15.85 -5.70 -10.71
N THR A 44 14.99 -6.30 -9.87
CA THR A 44 13.88 -5.57 -9.24
C THR A 44 14.36 -4.51 -8.26
N VAL A 45 15.43 -4.79 -7.49
CA VAL A 45 16.03 -3.82 -6.56
C VAL A 45 16.63 -2.62 -7.30
N ARG A 46 17.37 -2.86 -8.40
CA ARG A 46 17.95 -1.77 -9.22
C ARG A 46 16.91 -0.89 -9.89
N ASN A 47 15.75 -1.44 -10.22
CA ASN A 47 14.66 -0.66 -10.78
C ASN A 47 13.98 0.22 -9.71
N VAL A 48 13.98 -0.22 -8.45
CA VAL A 48 13.52 0.59 -7.30
C VAL A 48 14.52 1.70 -6.97
N GLU A 49 15.82 1.42 -7.00
CA GLU A 49 16.87 2.43 -6.75
C GLU A 49 16.78 3.62 -7.71
N ARG A 50 16.31 3.40 -8.95
CA ARG A 50 16.10 4.46 -9.96
C ARG A 50 14.88 5.32 -9.70
N LEU A 51 13.99 4.90 -8.82
CA LEU A 51 12.77 5.62 -8.45
C LEU A 51 12.99 6.48 -7.20
N ILE A 52 14.17 6.46 -6.59
CA ILE A 52 14.49 7.28 -5.42
C ILE A 52 14.53 8.75 -5.84
N CYS A 53 13.65 9.55 -5.25
CA CYS A 53 13.62 11.01 -5.45
C CYS A 53 14.38 11.75 -4.35
N GLU A 54 14.44 11.18 -3.14
CA GLU A 54 15.12 11.81 -2.03
C GLU A 54 15.63 10.79 -1.02
N VAL A 55 16.81 11.08 -0.47
CA VAL A 55 17.46 10.30 0.57
C VAL A 55 17.74 11.26 1.72
N ASP A 56 16.81 11.32 2.67
CA ASP A 56 16.97 12.09 3.89
C ASP A 56 16.93 11.11 5.09
N GLU A 57 16.04 11.29 6.08
CA GLU A 57 15.82 10.32 7.16
C GLU A 57 15.10 9.04 6.70
N ASP A 58 14.17 9.16 5.73
CA ASP A 58 13.45 8.05 5.10
C ASP A 58 13.67 8.06 3.58
N VAL A 59 13.81 6.87 2.97
CA VAL A 59 13.93 6.75 1.50
C VAL A 59 12.59 7.09 0.86
N ARG A 60 12.57 8.18 0.09
CA ARG A 60 11.41 8.58 -0.70
C ARG A 60 11.55 8.13 -2.14
N VAL A 61 10.46 7.65 -2.71
CA VAL A 61 10.37 7.15 -4.08
C VAL A 61 9.25 7.85 -4.85
N CYS A 62 9.47 7.95 -6.15
CA CYS A 62 8.51 8.45 -7.10
C CYS A 62 7.41 7.44 -7.34
N CYS A 63 6.25 7.70 -6.75
CA CYS A 63 5.05 6.92 -6.99
C CYS A 63 4.21 7.59 -8.08
N ASP A 64 4.82 7.94 -9.23
CA ASP A 64 4.11 8.48 -10.40
C ASP A 64 3.79 7.36 -11.41
N GLN A 65 2.61 6.77 -11.20
CA GLN A 65 1.81 5.98 -12.13
C GLN A 65 2.51 5.07 -13.16
N MET A 66 2.84 3.85 -12.69
CA MET A 66 2.53 2.60 -13.43
C MET A 66 1.91 1.50 -12.55
N ALA A 67 1.44 1.82 -11.34
CA ALA A 67 0.91 0.81 -10.42
C ALA A 67 -0.50 1.06 -9.85
N ILE A 68 -1.14 2.20 -10.17
CA ILE A 68 -2.48 2.52 -9.63
C ILE A 68 -3.57 2.50 -10.71
N ALA A 69 -3.23 2.70 -11.99
CA ALA A 69 -4.21 2.65 -13.10
C ALA A 69 -4.76 1.24 -13.39
N ASN A 70 -4.18 0.18 -12.80
CA ASN A 70 -4.72 -1.18 -12.87
C ASN A 70 -5.43 -1.61 -11.57
N PHE A 71 -5.50 -0.76 -10.54
CA PHE A 71 -6.13 -1.17 -9.28
C PHE A 71 -7.66 -1.12 -9.32
N GLU A 72 -8.26 -0.39 -10.25
CA GLU A 72 -9.72 -0.34 -10.39
C GLU A 72 -10.29 -1.43 -11.33
N THR A 73 -9.46 -2.02 -12.20
CA THR A 73 -9.90 -3.07 -13.16
C THR A 73 -9.37 -4.47 -12.85
N GLU A 74 -8.55 -4.63 -11.81
CA GLU A 74 -8.19 -5.94 -11.25
C GLU A 74 -8.82 -6.20 -9.87
N SER A 75 -10.12 -5.90 -9.73
CA SER A 75 -10.96 -6.54 -8.70
C SER A 75 -11.18 -8.04 -8.95
N LYS A 76 -10.29 -8.69 -9.71
CA LYS A 76 -10.12 -10.14 -9.62
C LYS A 76 -9.55 -10.42 -8.24
N PRO A 77 -10.13 -11.36 -7.47
CA PRO A 77 -9.58 -11.72 -6.17
C PRO A 77 -8.13 -12.18 -6.37
N PHE A 78 -7.18 -11.32 -6.02
CA PHE A 78 -5.74 -11.54 -6.14
C PHE A 78 -5.31 -12.80 -5.36
N TYR A 79 -6.12 -13.20 -4.37
CA TYR A 79 -6.03 -14.49 -3.72
C TYR A 79 -6.98 -15.48 -4.41
N LYS A 80 -6.42 -16.37 -5.23
CA LYS A 80 -7.13 -17.53 -5.80
C LYS A 80 -7.78 -18.44 -4.73
N ASN A 81 -7.45 -18.24 -3.46
CA ASN A 81 -7.98 -18.95 -2.29
C ASN A 81 -8.36 -17.95 -1.18
N ALA A 82 -8.90 -16.78 -1.52
CA ALA A 82 -9.39 -15.85 -0.51
C ALA A 82 -10.46 -16.57 0.33
N LYS A 83 -10.14 -16.86 1.58
CA LYS A 83 -11.12 -17.38 2.52
C LYS A 83 -11.84 -16.20 3.14
N THR A 84 -13.16 -16.20 3.01
CA THR A 84 -14.01 -15.22 3.67
C THR A 84 -14.10 -15.55 5.13
N CYS A 85 -14.17 -14.53 5.98
CA CYS A 85 -14.31 -14.70 7.40
C CYS A 85 -15.71 -14.25 7.84
N GLY A 86 -16.38 -15.01 8.71
CA GLY A 86 -17.73 -14.70 9.20
C GLY A 86 -18.87 -15.49 8.54
N SER A 87 -18.53 -16.44 7.66
CA SER A 87 -19.42 -17.54 7.26
C SER A 87 -19.32 -18.69 8.27
N GLN A 88 -20.04 -19.80 8.06
CA GLN A 88 -19.76 -21.06 8.77
C GLN A 88 -18.38 -21.57 8.35
N ASP A 89 -17.36 -20.98 8.95
CA ASP A 89 -15.97 -21.32 8.72
C ASP A 89 -15.58 -22.46 9.68
N PRO A 90 -14.75 -23.43 9.25
CA PRO A 90 -14.21 -24.43 10.15
C PRO A 90 -13.54 -23.78 11.37
N THR A 91 -13.80 -24.35 12.54
CA THR A 91 -13.22 -23.89 13.81
C THR A 91 -11.70 -23.77 13.66
N TYR A 92 -11.15 -22.63 14.09
CA TYR A 92 -9.71 -22.29 14.02
C TYR A 92 -9.15 -21.90 12.65
N GLU A 93 -9.98 -21.61 11.64
CA GLU A 93 -9.49 -21.15 10.34
C GLU A 93 -8.78 -19.79 10.40
N PHE A 94 -9.22 -18.91 11.29
CA PHE A 94 -8.65 -17.59 11.51
C PHE A 94 -8.30 -17.41 13.00
N PRO A 95 -7.18 -17.96 13.47
CA PRO A 95 -6.86 -18.01 14.91
C PRO A 95 -6.62 -16.62 15.53
N TRP A 96 -6.29 -15.62 14.71
CA TRP A 96 -6.15 -14.23 15.15
C TRP A 96 -7.48 -13.49 15.23
N MET A 97 -8.60 -14.03 14.72
CA MET A 97 -9.88 -13.33 14.77
C MET A 97 -10.39 -13.23 16.20
N VAL A 98 -10.75 -12.01 16.61
CA VAL A 98 -11.34 -11.77 17.93
C VAL A 98 -12.64 -10.98 17.83
N SER A 99 -13.55 -11.24 18.78
CA SER A 99 -14.81 -10.52 18.95
C SER A 99 -14.79 -9.81 20.31
N PHE A 100 -15.14 -8.53 20.29
CA PHE A 100 -15.37 -7.75 21.50
C PHE A 100 -16.82 -7.93 21.93
N MET A 101 -17.03 -8.40 23.15
CA MET A 101 -18.35 -8.64 23.71
C MET A 101 -18.76 -7.51 24.65
N GLY A 102 -19.96 -6.94 24.45
CA GLY A 102 -20.58 -5.96 25.33
C GLY A 102 -22.05 -6.33 25.57
N PHE A 103 -22.53 -6.27 26.81
CA PHE A 103 -23.91 -6.61 27.18
C PHE A 103 -24.40 -7.99 26.67
N GLY A 104 -23.50 -8.97 26.54
CA GLY A 104 -23.82 -10.31 26.04
C GLY A 104 -23.90 -10.43 24.52
N ALA A 105 -23.53 -9.41 23.75
CA ALA A 105 -23.49 -9.43 22.29
C ALA A 105 -22.12 -8.98 21.74
N SER A 106 -21.77 -9.44 20.54
CA SER A 106 -20.58 -8.98 19.83
C SER A 106 -20.78 -7.54 19.34
N ILE A 107 -20.02 -6.59 19.87
CA ILE A 107 -20.11 -5.16 19.54
C ILE A 107 -19.15 -4.78 18.41
N CYS A 108 -17.99 -5.42 18.36
CA CYS A 108 -16.90 -5.10 17.44
C CYS A 108 -16.03 -6.34 17.17
N SER A 109 -15.17 -6.23 16.16
CA SER A 109 -14.21 -7.27 15.79
C SER A 109 -12.79 -6.73 15.76
N GLY A 110 -11.80 -7.62 15.84
CA GLY A 110 -10.38 -7.28 15.77
C GLY A 110 -9.49 -8.44 15.34
N ALA A 111 -8.18 -8.20 15.34
CA ALA A 111 -7.16 -9.19 15.04
C ALA A 111 -6.07 -9.22 16.12
N LEU A 112 -5.78 -10.39 16.66
CA LEU A 112 -4.70 -10.62 17.63
C LEU A 112 -3.33 -10.51 16.94
N LEU A 113 -2.51 -9.55 17.36
CA LEU A 113 -1.16 -9.34 16.82
C LEU A 113 -0.11 -10.17 17.59
N ASN A 114 -0.30 -10.30 18.90
CA ASN A 114 0.53 -11.10 19.79
C ASN A 114 -0.24 -11.39 21.09
N GLU A 115 0.41 -12.00 22.08
CA GLU A 115 -0.21 -12.41 23.36
C GLU A 115 -0.90 -11.28 24.16
N ARG A 116 -0.60 -10.00 23.87
CA ARG A 116 -1.08 -8.85 24.66
C ARG A 116 -1.76 -7.76 23.84
N TYR A 117 -1.69 -7.81 22.52
CA TYR A 117 -2.14 -6.72 21.66
C TYR A 117 -3.12 -7.20 20.59
N VAL A 118 -4.25 -6.51 20.50
CA VAL A 118 -5.29 -6.68 19.49
C VAL A 118 -5.41 -5.40 18.66
N LEU A 119 -5.41 -5.54 17.34
CA LEU A 119 -5.72 -4.49 16.39
C LEU A 119 -7.23 -4.40 16.17
N THR A 120 -7.80 -3.20 16.24
CA THR A 120 -9.22 -2.93 15.95
C THR A 120 -9.39 -1.49 15.45
N SER A 121 -10.61 -1.10 15.05
CA SER A 121 -10.89 0.27 14.65
C SER A 121 -10.92 1.20 15.86
N ALA A 122 -10.46 2.45 15.68
CA ALA A 122 -10.52 3.46 16.75
C ALA A 122 -11.96 3.71 17.23
N SER A 123 -12.94 3.62 16.32
CA SER A 123 -14.37 3.76 16.63
C SER A 123 -14.89 2.70 17.60
N CYS A 124 -14.30 1.51 17.63
CA CYS A 124 -14.70 0.44 18.54
C CYS A 124 -14.30 0.69 20.01
N ILE A 125 -13.30 1.54 20.23
CA ILE A 125 -12.78 1.86 21.56
C ILE A 125 -13.23 3.25 22.02
N SER A 126 -13.33 4.19 21.09
CA SER A 126 -13.68 5.58 21.36
C SER A 126 -15.17 5.85 21.13
N HIS A 127 -16.01 5.40 22.06
CA HIS A 127 -17.36 5.94 22.26
C HIS A 127 -17.32 6.86 23.50
N ASN A 128 -17.19 8.16 23.27
CA ASN A 128 -17.48 9.17 24.31
C ASN A 128 -19.00 9.38 24.38
#